data_AF-A0A6J8CKG5-F1
#
_entry.id   AF-A0A6J8CKG5-F1
#
_cell.length_a   1.000
_cell.length_b   1.000
_cell.length_c   1.000
_cell.angle_alpha   90.00
_cell.angle_beta   90.00
_cell.angle_gamma   90.00
#
_symmetry.space_group_name_H-M   'P 1'
#
loop_
_entity.id
_entity.type
_entity.pdbx_description
1 polymer ?
#
loop_
_entity_poly.entity_id
_entity_poly.type
_entity_poly.pdbx_seq_one_letter_code
_entity_poly.pdbx_strand_id
1 'polypeptide(L)'
;MFFSISRDIFVAVVYISPEYSSHNNNDIESIYSILLGEVEKYNSLGDIIIQGDFNAYTNTQLDFIEFDNVTEHVNLDDSEYHPDRTLSRNNLDHKHTNNSGKLLLNMCNETKIRILNGRTTGDLNGQPTCITYNGSSLVDYTLTSEELIDSIGYFVVHDFTSLSNHRPISCAMFANFSSVPCDLHKLDSLPGKFLWTDEAIASYTENMQSQMFKDKFANFIAKSFNDSDSITESFNSILEDCAKQSAKFINKKPIQKLRKSTRKPWSEHTLVSKIFLATEKNNPWTKKLYSILNNLGFSNLAGGNFSIKQYLPSIKQRVIDQCTQDQSSKIYNSSKQKFYQQFHNSNQRSSYVDVLSNKLERSSLCKIRLSAHNLAIEKGRHLGLPTNEQVCNVCKSGEVEDESHFLLNCEKFSNYRINFKTIILNILPTSCSESQLNMKCCINSNSLKVLKVTSSYIHKCLVYRNEILASF
;
A
#
# COMPACT_ATOMS: atom_id res chain seq x y z
N MET A 1 -21.02 -13.17 -16.89
CA MET A 1 -19.57 -13.37 -16.72
C MET A 1 -19.31 -14.41 -15.65
N PHE A 2 -18.53 -15.46 -15.95
CA PHE A 2 -18.26 -16.61 -15.07
C PHE A 2 -17.39 -16.27 -13.84
N PHE A 3 -16.57 -15.24 -13.91
CA PHE A 3 -15.77 -14.76 -12.77
C PHE A 3 -16.25 -13.41 -12.21
N SER A 4 -17.24 -12.77 -12.85
CA SER A 4 -17.63 -11.37 -12.57
C SER A 4 -16.49 -10.37 -12.59
N ILE A 5 -15.48 -10.65 -13.40
CA ILE A 5 -14.39 -9.75 -13.76
C ILE A 5 -14.78 -9.01 -15.03
N SER A 6 -14.48 -7.71 -15.08
CA SER A 6 -14.77 -6.84 -16.22
C SER A 6 -13.76 -6.99 -17.36
N ARG A 7 -12.55 -7.48 -17.07
CA ARG A 7 -11.42 -7.63 -17.99
C ARG A 7 -10.79 -9.02 -17.85
N ASP A 8 -10.05 -9.43 -18.88
CA ASP A 8 -9.24 -10.65 -18.82
C ASP A 8 -8.10 -10.49 -17.79
N ILE A 9 -7.67 -11.59 -17.19
CA ILE A 9 -6.55 -11.60 -16.22
C ILE A 9 -5.36 -12.36 -16.80
N PHE A 10 -4.22 -11.70 -16.88
CA PHE A 10 -2.94 -12.28 -17.30
C PHE A 10 -2.11 -12.62 -16.07
N VAL A 11 -1.63 -13.86 -16.00
CA VAL A 11 -0.83 -14.35 -14.87
C VAL A 11 0.60 -14.60 -15.32
N ALA A 12 1.56 -13.99 -14.62
CA ALA A 12 2.99 -14.18 -14.86
C ALA A 12 3.68 -14.72 -13.60
N VAL A 13 4.72 -15.53 -13.83
CA VAL A 13 5.61 -16.00 -12.76
C VAL A 13 7.01 -15.48 -13.03
N VAL A 14 7.65 -14.91 -12.01
CA VAL A 14 8.94 -14.22 -12.14
C VAL A 14 9.96 -14.83 -11.19
N TYR A 15 11.19 -14.97 -11.68
CA TYR A 15 12.38 -15.22 -10.87
C TYR A 15 13.47 -14.23 -11.32
N ILE A 16 13.89 -13.36 -10.41
CA ILE A 16 14.98 -12.41 -10.62
C ILE A 16 16.16 -12.85 -9.76
N SER A 17 17.31 -13.08 -10.39
CA SER A 17 18.52 -13.49 -9.69
C SER A 17 19.00 -12.42 -8.69
N PRO A 18 19.60 -12.81 -7.55
CA PRO A 18 20.16 -11.87 -6.59
C PRO A 18 21.20 -10.93 -7.20
N GLU A 19 21.25 -9.68 -6.73
CA GLU A 19 22.12 -8.60 -7.25
C GLU A 19 23.61 -8.98 -7.32
N TYR A 20 24.09 -9.81 -6.41
CA TYR A 20 25.50 -10.23 -6.32
C TYR A 20 25.74 -11.66 -6.83
N SER A 21 24.77 -12.26 -7.52
CA SER A 21 24.95 -13.60 -8.08
C SER A 21 25.94 -13.57 -9.24
N SER A 22 26.87 -14.53 -9.26
CA SER A 22 27.86 -14.69 -10.34
C SER A 22 27.26 -14.97 -11.72
N HIS A 23 25.95 -15.21 -11.79
CA HIS A 23 25.20 -15.49 -13.01
C HIS A 23 24.56 -14.24 -13.63
N ASN A 24 24.57 -13.09 -12.94
CA ASN A 24 24.10 -11.82 -13.50
C ASN A 24 25.21 -11.17 -14.34
N ASN A 25 25.34 -11.62 -15.60
CA ASN A 25 26.05 -10.86 -16.64
C ASN A 25 25.21 -9.69 -17.17
N ASN A 26 23.90 -9.68 -16.89
CA ASN A 26 22.97 -8.65 -17.33
C ASN A 26 22.75 -7.60 -16.24
N ASP A 27 22.67 -6.35 -16.66
CA ASP A 27 22.32 -5.22 -15.80
C ASP A 27 20.89 -5.42 -15.26
N ILE A 28 20.72 -5.34 -13.94
CA ILE A 28 19.40 -5.46 -13.28
C ILE A 28 18.41 -4.44 -13.81
N GLU A 29 18.87 -3.25 -14.22
CA GLU A 29 18.04 -2.23 -14.85
C GLU A 29 17.46 -2.70 -16.19
N SER A 30 18.22 -3.48 -16.97
CA SER A 30 17.73 -4.05 -18.24
C SER A 30 16.62 -5.08 -18.00
N ILE A 31 16.73 -5.89 -16.94
CA ILE A 31 15.72 -6.90 -16.57
C ILE A 31 14.40 -6.20 -16.22
N TYR A 32 14.46 -5.18 -15.37
CA TYR A 32 13.27 -4.42 -15.00
C TYR A 32 12.71 -3.60 -16.17
N SER A 33 13.55 -3.14 -17.10
CA SER A 33 13.08 -2.48 -18.33
C SER A 33 12.27 -3.43 -19.21
N ILE A 34 12.71 -4.69 -19.36
CA ILE A 34 11.96 -5.72 -20.08
C ILE A 34 10.65 -6.05 -19.36
N LEU A 35 10.71 -6.23 -18.04
CA LEU A 35 9.53 -6.54 -17.23
C LEU A 35 8.49 -5.41 -17.31
N LEU A 36 8.92 -4.15 -17.23
CA LEU A 36 8.08 -2.98 -17.38
C LEU A 36 7.38 -2.98 -18.75
N GLY A 37 8.11 -3.21 -19.84
CA GLY A 37 7.53 -3.27 -21.19
C GLY A 37 6.49 -4.38 -21.36
N GLU A 38 6.71 -5.57 -20.77
CA GLU A 38 5.72 -6.66 -20.78
C GLU A 38 4.50 -6.29 -19.92
N VAL A 39 4.71 -5.67 -18.76
CA VAL A 39 3.60 -5.19 -17.91
C VAL A 39 2.74 -4.18 -18.65
N GLU A 40 3.33 -3.14 -19.25
CA GLU A 40 2.59 -2.11 -20.00
C GLU A 40 1.77 -2.73 -21.14
N LYS A 41 2.39 -3.66 -21.87
CA LYS A 41 1.74 -4.41 -22.95
C LYS A 41 0.50 -5.16 -22.45
N TYR A 42 0.61 -5.98 -21.41
CA TYR A 42 -0.54 -6.75 -20.93
C TYR A 42 -1.56 -5.92 -20.17
N ASN A 43 -1.17 -4.81 -19.53
CA ASN A 43 -2.07 -3.92 -18.80
C ASN A 43 -3.02 -3.19 -19.77
N SER A 44 -2.58 -2.99 -21.02
CA SER A 44 -3.44 -2.52 -22.11
C SER A 44 -4.50 -3.53 -22.54
N LEU A 45 -4.26 -4.83 -22.34
CA LEU A 45 -5.15 -5.93 -22.76
C LEU A 45 -6.10 -6.37 -21.63
N GLY A 46 -5.65 -6.34 -20.38
CA GLY A 46 -6.39 -6.84 -19.23
C GLY A 46 -5.71 -6.50 -17.91
N ASP A 47 -6.21 -7.08 -16.82
CA ASP A 47 -5.60 -6.96 -15.50
C ASP A 47 -4.48 -7.99 -15.35
N ILE A 48 -3.48 -7.71 -14.51
CA ILE A 48 -2.30 -8.55 -14.35
C ILE A 48 -2.21 -9.06 -12.91
N ILE A 49 -1.75 -10.31 -12.76
CA ILE A 49 -1.21 -10.86 -11.52
C ILE A 49 0.20 -11.39 -11.80
N ILE A 50 1.18 -10.94 -11.03
CA ILE A 50 2.57 -11.42 -11.12
C ILE A 50 2.95 -12.05 -9.79
N GLN A 51 3.57 -13.23 -9.81
CA GLN A 51 4.01 -13.88 -8.59
C GLN A 51 5.43 -14.42 -8.72
N GLY A 52 6.25 -14.30 -7.68
CA GLY A 52 7.49 -15.05 -7.60
C GLY A 52 8.57 -14.35 -6.80
N ASP A 53 9.81 -14.81 -6.98
CA ASP A 53 10.98 -14.33 -6.24
C ASP A 53 11.65 -13.19 -7.01
N PHE A 54 11.55 -11.98 -6.47
CA PHE A 54 12.15 -10.79 -7.06
C PHE A 54 13.56 -10.50 -6.53
N ASN A 55 14.00 -11.23 -5.49
CA ASN A 55 15.21 -10.90 -4.72
C ASN A 55 15.30 -9.40 -4.35
N ALA A 56 14.13 -8.79 -4.09
CA ALA A 56 13.96 -7.36 -3.91
C ALA A 56 13.60 -7.06 -2.45
N TYR A 57 14.42 -6.23 -1.78
CA TYR A 57 14.09 -5.68 -0.47
C TYR A 57 13.37 -4.35 -0.68
N THR A 58 12.10 -4.27 -0.32
CA THR A 58 11.28 -3.07 -0.52
C THR A 58 11.04 -2.29 0.77
N ASN A 59 11.31 -2.89 1.93
CA ASN A 59 10.96 -2.34 3.24
C ASN A 59 9.47 -1.90 3.25
N THR A 60 9.17 -0.75 3.84
CA THR A 60 7.85 -0.12 3.93
C THR A 60 7.71 1.04 2.93
N GLN A 61 8.57 1.11 1.90
CA GLN A 61 8.45 2.11 0.85
C GLN A 61 7.18 1.90 0.02
N LEU A 62 6.61 3.01 -0.42
CA LEU A 62 5.34 3.06 -1.15
C LEU A 62 5.51 2.56 -2.59
N ASP A 63 4.56 1.75 -3.03
CA ASP A 63 4.36 1.22 -4.38
C ASP A 63 3.12 1.84 -5.06
N PHE A 64 2.71 2.99 -4.54
CA PHE A 64 1.73 3.91 -5.13
C PHE A 64 2.22 5.35 -4.94
N ILE A 65 1.70 6.24 -5.77
CA ILE A 65 2.02 7.67 -5.70
C ILE A 65 1.21 8.30 -4.57
N GLU A 66 1.88 8.80 -3.53
CA GLU A 66 1.21 9.53 -2.45
C GLU A 66 0.69 10.87 -2.97
N PHE A 67 -0.56 11.20 -2.65
CA PHE A 67 -1.24 12.44 -3.09
C PHE A 67 -1.52 12.52 -4.59
N ASP A 68 -1.81 11.39 -5.24
CA ASP A 68 -2.05 11.31 -6.69
C ASP A 68 -3.41 11.87 -7.17
N ASN A 69 -4.12 12.62 -6.32
CA ASN A 69 -5.43 13.17 -6.66
C ASN A 69 -5.25 14.50 -7.42
N VAL A 70 -5.25 14.42 -8.75
CA VAL A 70 -4.96 15.56 -9.66
C VAL A 70 -6.20 16.39 -10.00
N THR A 71 -7.40 15.89 -9.70
CA THR A 71 -8.70 16.46 -10.11
C THR A 71 -9.02 17.85 -9.54
N GLU A 72 -8.28 18.34 -8.54
CA GLU A 72 -8.48 19.71 -8.03
C GLU A 72 -7.59 20.79 -8.68
N HIS A 73 -6.51 20.43 -9.41
CA HIS A 73 -5.47 21.41 -9.82
C HIS A 73 -4.97 21.34 -11.28
N VAL A 74 -5.39 20.34 -12.05
CA VAL A 74 -5.16 20.30 -13.51
C VAL A 74 -6.50 19.96 -14.17
N ASN A 75 -6.92 20.72 -15.17
CA ASN A 75 -8.06 20.36 -16.03
C ASN A 75 -7.63 19.18 -16.92
N LEU A 76 -7.49 18.00 -16.35
CA LEU A 76 -7.44 16.74 -17.08
C LEU A 76 -8.87 16.21 -17.13
N ASP A 77 -9.30 15.75 -18.29
CA ASP A 77 -10.59 15.11 -18.41
C ASP A 77 -10.59 13.85 -17.53
N ASP A 78 -11.65 13.59 -16.76
CA ASP A 78 -11.76 12.44 -15.84
C ASP A 78 -11.60 11.08 -16.55
N SER A 79 -11.64 11.09 -17.89
CA SER A 79 -11.41 9.95 -18.78
C SER A 79 -9.92 9.66 -19.08
N GLU A 80 -9.00 10.60 -18.83
CA GLU A 80 -7.57 10.47 -19.20
C GLU A 80 -6.65 10.13 -18.01
N TYR A 81 -7.04 10.47 -16.77
CA TYR A 81 -6.20 10.23 -15.58
C TYR A 81 -7.01 9.78 -14.37
N HIS A 82 -6.74 8.56 -13.89
CA HIS A 82 -7.29 8.07 -12.64
C HIS A 82 -6.25 8.26 -11.51
N PRO A 83 -6.59 8.85 -10.38
CA PRO A 83 -5.70 8.90 -9.21
C PRO A 83 -5.38 7.51 -8.64
N ASP A 84 -4.15 7.30 -8.17
CA ASP A 84 -3.75 6.12 -7.41
C ASP A 84 -4.53 5.99 -6.09
N ARG A 85 -4.92 4.76 -5.75
CA ARG A 85 -5.52 4.41 -4.45
C ARG A 85 -4.42 4.30 -3.40
N THR A 86 -4.58 5.06 -2.32
CA THR A 86 -3.63 5.02 -1.19
C THR A 86 -3.79 3.74 -0.38
N LEU A 87 -2.98 2.73 -0.68
CA LEU A 87 -3.05 1.40 -0.08
C LEU A 87 -1.72 1.04 0.58
N SER A 88 -1.49 1.50 1.81
CA SER A 88 -0.27 1.16 2.55
C SER A 88 -0.17 -0.33 2.86
N ARG A 89 1.06 -0.85 2.96
CA ARG A 89 1.37 -2.23 3.38
C ARG A 89 2.33 -2.23 4.55
N ASN A 90 2.20 -3.24 5.40
CA ASN A 90 3.17 -3.56 6.43
C ASN A 90 4.30 -4.44 5.86
N ASN A 91 5.42 -4.49 6.56
CA ASN A 91 6.53 -5.38 6.23
C ASN A 91 7.30 -5.73 7.51
N LEU A 92 7.45 -7.01 7.83
CA LEU A 92 8.31 -7.47 8.93
C LEU A 92 9.78 -7.60 8.52
N ASP A 93 10.09 -7.52 7.22
CA ASP A 93 11.45 -7.36 6.74
C ASP A 93 11.87 -5.88 6.79
N HIS A 94 12.81 -5.59 7.69
CA HIS A 94 13.35 -4.26 7.92
C HIS A 94 14.70 -4.02 7.20
N LYS A 95 15.13 -4.93 6.33
CA LYS A 95 16.32 -4.70 5.49
C LYS A 95 16.16 -3.41 4.69
N HIS A 96 17.28 -2.73 4.47
CA HIS A 96 17.31 -1.54 3.62
C HIS A 96 16.96 -1.91 2.19
N THR A 97 16.25 -1.01 1.51
CA THR A 97 15.87 -1.22 0.12
C THR A 97 17.10 -1.36 -0.78
N ASN A 98 17.20 -2.49 -1.48
CA ASN A 98 18.26 -2.74 -2.46
C ASN A 98 17.89 -2.15 -3.85
N ASN A 99 18.75 -2.32 -4.85
CA ASN A 99 18.51 -1.75 -6.18
C ASN A 99 17.29 -2.40 -6.86
N SER A 100 17.18 -3.73 -6.81
CA SER A 100 16.02 -4.50 -7.27
C SER A 100 14.73 -4.01 -6.59
N GLY A 101 14.77 -3.74 -5.28
CA GLY A 101 13.67 -3.16 -4.53
C GLY A 101 13.23 -1.78 -5.03
N LYS A 102 14.18 -0.89 -5.35
CA LYS A 102 13.85 0.43 -5.91
C LYS A 102 13.22 0.31 -7.29
N LEU A 103 13.77 -0.53 -8.16
CA LEU A 103 13.26 -0.75 -9.52
C LEU A 103 11.86 -1.38 -9.50
N LEU A 104 11.63 -2.36 -8.62
CA LEU A 104 10.32 -2.96 -8.40
C LEU A 104 9.28 -1.92 -7.98
N LEU A 105 9.62 -1.05 -7.01
CA LEU A 105 8.72 0.00 -6.53
C LEU A 105 8.45 1.05 -7.60
N ASN A 106 9.46 1.44 -8.39
CA ASN A 106 9.28 2.36 -9.52
C ASN A 106 8.32 1.77 -10.56
N MET A 107 8.53 0.52 -10.97
CA MET A 107 7.62 -0.19 -11.88
C MET A 107 6.19 -0.23 -11.34
N CYS A 108 6.00 -0.51 -10.04
CA CYS A 108 4.68 -0.50 -9.41
C CYS A 108 4.00 0.88 -9.50
N ASN A 109 4.75 1.96 -9.24
CA ASN A 109 4.25 3.33 -9.35
C ASN A 109 3.90 3.72 -10.79
N GLU A 110 4.71 3.31 -11.77
CA GLU A 110 4.52 3.65 -13.19
C GLU A 110 3.34 2.90 -13.82
N THR A 111 3.09 1.66 -13.40
CA THR A 111 2.13 0.74 -14.05
C THR A 111 0.82 0.55 -13.29
N LYS A 112 0.72 1.10 -12.08
CA LYS A 112 -0.39 0.87 -11.14
C LYS A 112 -0.59 -0.58 -10.74
N ILE A 113 0.49 -1.33 -10.74
CA ILE A 113 0.55 -2.64 -10.11
C ILE A 113 0.92 -2.45 -8.63
N ARG A 114 0.31 -3.24 -7.75
CA ARG A 114 0.43 -3.13 -6.30
C ARG A 114 0.85 -4.46 -5.67
N ILE A 115 1.72 -4.40 -4.68
CA ILE A 115 2.16 -5.54 -3.87
C ILE A 115 1.04 -6.00 -2.93
N LEU A 116 0.67 -7.29 -2.93
CA LEU A 116 -0.35 -7.82 -2.02
C LEU A 116 0.18 -8.12 -0.62
N ASN A 117 1.46 -8.50 -0.50
CA ASN A 117 2.12 -8.79 0.77
C ASN A 117 1.99 -7.60 1.74
N GLY A 118 1.63 -7.88 2.99
CA GLY A 118 1.53 -6.84 4.02
C GLY A 118 0.29 -5.95 3.99
N ARG A 119 -0.63 -6.11 3.03
CA ARG A 119 -1.89 -5.34 2.98
C ARG A 119 -3.14 -6.17 2.81
N THR A 120 -2.99 -7.42 2.39
CA THR A 120 -4.12 -8.28 2.04
C THR A 120 -4.48 -9.19 3.22
N THR A 121 -5.78 -9.48 3.37
CA THR A 121 -6.28 -10.43 4.37
C THR A 121 -5.54 -11.77 4.24
N GLY A 122 -4.95 -12.22 5.34
CA GLY A 122 -4.10 -13.43 5.40
C GLY A 122 -2.60 -13.14 5.58
N ASP A 123 -2.14 -11.93 5.24
CA ASP A 123 -0.77 -11.46 5.48
C ASP A 123 -0.72 -9.96 5.78
N LEU A 124 -1.49 -9.50 6.77
CA LEU A 124 -1.53 -8.07 7.11
C LEU A 124 -0.23 -7.55 7.72
N ASN A 125 0.69 -8.41 8.15
CA ASN A 125 1.95 -7.98 8.76
C ASN A 125 3.11 -7.94 7.77
N GLY A 126 2.99 -8.59 6.60
CA GLY A 126 4.08 -8.71 5.63
C GLY A 126 5.12 -9.70 6.13
N GLN A 127 4.72 -10.96 6.24
CA GLN A 127 5.56 -12.04 6.75
C GLN A 127 6.75 -12.31 5.82
N PRO A 128 7.95 -12.59 6.37
CA PRO A 128 9.08 -12.98 5.54
C PRO A 128 8.77 -14.26 4.78
N THR A 129 9.25 -14.34 3.55
CA THR A 129 9.01 -15.44 2.61
C THR A 129 10.23 -16.32 2.42
N CYS A 130 11.43 -15.86 2.78
CA CYS A 130 12.67 -16.62 2.66
C CYS A 130 13.45 -16.59 3.97
N ILE A 131 14.13 -17.68 4.30
CA ILE A 131 15.15 -17.74 5.36
C ILE A 131 16.47 -18.19 4.74
N THR A 132 17.54 -17.48 5.07
CA THR A 132 18.90 -17.89 4.73
C THR A 132 19.77 -17.82 5.98
N TYR A 133 21.07 -18.13 5.85
CA TYR A 133 22.01 -18.07 6.97
C TYR A 133 22.09 -16.68 7.63
N ASN A 134 21.74 -15.61 6.90
CA ASN A 134 21.80 -14.22 7.37
C ASN A 134 20.45 -13.71 7.94
N GLY A 135 19.51 -14.62 8.20
CA GLY A 135 18.18 -14.31 8.72
C GLY A 135 17.08 -14.42 7.66
N SER A 136 15.94 -13.83 7.96
CA SER A 136 14.75 -13.87 7.12
C SER A 136 14.68 -12.67 6.17
N SER A 137 13.96 -12.82 5.06
CA SER A 137 13.63 -11.73 4.15
C SER A 137 12.28 -11.92 3.48
N LEU A 138 11.68 -10.82 3.04
CA LEU A 138 10.51 -10.79 2.20
C LEU A 138 10.96 -10.45 0.78
N VAL A 139 11.04 -11.48 -0.07
CA VAL A 139 11.54 -11.38 -1.47
C VAL A 139 10.58 -12.00 -2.48
N ASP A 140 9.64 -12.82 -2.02
CA ASP A 140 8.60 -13.42 -2.83
C ASP A 140 7.34 -12.56 -2.76
N TYR A 141 6.95 -11.97 -3.89
CA TYR A 141 5.82 -11.04 -3.96
C TYR A 141 4.70 -11.60 -4.84
N THR A 142 3.46 -11.29 -4.48
CA THR A 142 2.36 -11.26 -5.44
C THR A 142 2.00 -9.81 -5.74
N LEU A 143 2.04 -9.44 -7.01
CA LEU A 143 1.69 -8.13 -7.52
C LEU A 143 0.39 -8.22 -8.31
N THR A 144 -0.45 -7.19 -8.29
CA THR A 144 -1.65 -7.14 -9.12
C THR A 144 -2.04 -5.74 -9.54
N SER A 145 -2.74 -5.58 -10.68
CA SER A 145 -3.36 -4.32 -11.08
C SER A 145 -4.24 -3.77 -9.96
N GLU A 146 -4.16 -2.46 -9.71
CA GLU A 146 -4.89 -1.78 -8.64
C GLU A 146 -6.41 -2.06 -8.66
N GLU A 147 -7.01 -2.13 -9.85
CA GLU A 147 -8.43 -2.43 -10.06
C GLU A 147 -8.83 -3.84 -9.55
N LEU A 148 -7.89 -4.78 -9.52
CA LEU A 148 -8.15 -6.17 -9.15
C LEU A 148 -8.10 -6.40 -7.64
N ILE A 149 -7.56 -5.46 -6.87
CA ILE A 149 -7.31 -5.61 -5.42
C ILE A 149 -8.58 -5.96 -4.65
N ASP A 150 -9.70 -5.31 -4.96
CA ASP A 150 -10.97 -5.55 -4.25
C ASP A 150 -11.59 -6.93 -4.58
N SER A 151 -11.14 -7.56 -5.68
CA SER A 151 -11.51 -8.92 -6.05
C SER A 151 -10.63 -9.97 -5.39
N ILE A 152 -9.49 -9.59 -4.82
CA ILE A 152 -8.63 -10.49 -4.03
C ILE A 152 -9.27 -10.74 -2.67
N GLY A 153 -9.61 -12.00 -2.40
CA GLY A 153 -10.20 -12.40 -1.12
C GLY A 153 -9.18 -12.68 -0.03
N TYR A 154 -8.08 -13.36 -0.36
CA TYR A 154 -7.01 -13.60 0.58
C TYR A 154 -5.65 -13.77 -0.11
N PHE A 155 -4.60 -13.42 0.61
CA PHE A 155 -3.20 -13.72 0.28
C PHE A 155 -2.52 -14.26 1.52
N VAL A 156 -1.80 -15.39 1.38
CA VAL A 156 -1.22 -16.12 2.51
C VAL A 156 0.21 -16.51 2.18
N VAL A 157 1.10 -16.24 3.14
CA VAL A 157 2.45 -16.83 3.21
C VAL A 157 2.37 -18.08 4.08
N HIS A 158 2.52 -19.25 3.46
CA HIS A 158 2.39 -20.56 4.11
C HIS A 158 3.58 -20.87 5.02
N ASP A 159 3.49 -21.92 5.82
CA ASP A 159 4.63 -22.36 6.64
C ASP A 159 5.77 -22.92 5.77
N PHE A 160 6.97 -22.98 6.36
CA PHE A 160 8.11 -23.61 5.72
C PHE A 160 7.82 -25.08 5.42
N THR A 161 8.34 -25.53 4.29
CA THR A 161 8.35 -26.94 3.93
C THR A 161 9.79 -27.43 3.92
N SER A 162 9.99 -28.74 4.02
CA SER A 162 11.33 -29.34 3.87
C SER A 162 11.90 -29.24 2.44
N LEU A 163 11.14 -28.68 1.50
CA LEU A 163 11.47 -28.66 0.07
C LEU A 163 12.24 -27.40 -0.34
N SER A 164 12.16 -26.32 0.43
CA SER A 164 12.78 -25.05 0.09
C SER A 164 13.02 -24.18 1.32
N ASN A 165 14.02 -23.32 1.24
CA ASN A 165 14.24 -22.23 2.18
C ASN A 165 13.31 -21.02 1.93
N HIS A 166 12.44 -21.11 0.93
CA HIS A 166 11.32 -20.20 0.68
C HIS A 166 9.99 -20.80 1.16
N ARG A 167 9.09 -19.93 1.59
CA ARG A 167 7.72 -20.21 1.99
C ARG A 167 6.83 -20.08 0.77
N PRO A 168 5.95 -21.06 0.50
CA PRO A 168 4.96 -20.91 -0.55
C PRO A 168 4.08 -19.69 -0.29
N ILE A 169 3.71 -18.97 -1.34
CA ILE A 169 2.71 -17.90 -1.27
C ILE A 169 1.52 -18.26 -2.16
N SER A 170 0.31 -17.91 -1.70
CA SER A 170 -0.92 -18.15 -2.46
C SER A 170 -1.83 -16.94 -2.40
N CYS A 171 -2.39 -16.58 -3.55
CA CYS A 171 -3.42 -15.58 -3.71
C CYS A 171 -4.74 -16.25 -4.14
N ALA A 172 -5.87 -15.76 -3.66
CA ALA A 172 -7.18 -16.21 -4.10
C ALA A 172 -8.14 -15.05 -4.31
N MET A 173 -9.01 -15.23 -5.29
CA MET A 173 -9.95 -14.22 -5.74
C MET A 173 -11.39 -14.67 -5.54
N PHE A 174 -12.27 -13.70 -5.30
CA PHE A 174 -13.71 -13.94 -5.35
C PHE A 174 -14.17 -14.09 -6.80
N ALA A 175 -14.93 -15.15 -7.07
CA ALA A 175 -15.51 -15.40 -8.37
C ALA A 175 -16.99 -15.79 -8.22
N ASN A 176 -17.85 -15.18 -9.04
CA ASN A 176 -19.26 -15.55 -9.10
C ASN A 176 -19.43 -16.86 -9.88
N PHE A 177 -19.38 -17.98 -9.17
CA PHE A 177 -19.71 -19.27 -9.73
C PHE A 177 -21.18 -19.32 -10.17
N SER A 178 -21.44 -19.06 -11.44
CA SER A 178 -22.64 -19.57 -12.08
C SER A 178 -22.36 -21.04 -12.37
N SER A 179 -23.07 -21.96 -11.73
CA SER A 179 -23.01 -23.38 -12.06
C SER A 179 -23.71 -23.61 -13.40
N VAL A 180 -23.18 -23.01 -14.47
CA VAL A 180 -23.47 -23.50 -15.80
C VAL A 180 -22.84 -24.90 -15.82
N PRO A 181 -23.58 -25.96 -16.18
CA PRO A 181 -22.94 -27.18 -16.65
C PRO A 181 -22.24 -26.80 -17.95
N CYS A 182 -21.07 -26.17 -17.82
CA CYS A 182 -20.13 -26.07 -18.90
C CYS A 182 -19.84 -27.52 -19.25
N ASP A 183 -20.07 -27.90 -20.51
CA ASP A 183 -19.45 -29.11 -21.04
C ASP A 183 -17.99 -28.97 -20.70
N LEU A 184 -17.58 -29.71 -19.66
CA LEU A 184 -16.20 -29.77 -19.23
C LEU A 184 -15.45 -30.08 -20.52
N HIS A 185 -14.71 -29.10 -21.04
CA HIS A 185 -13.49 -29.43 -21.76
C HIS A 185 -12.87 -30.51 -20.91
N LYS A 186 -12.76 -31.72 -21.47
CA LYS A 186 -12.17 -32.85 -20.77
C LYS A 186 -10.81 -32.33 -20.33
N LEU A 187 -10.71 -31.92 -19.06
CA LEU A 187 -9.44 -31.60 -18.46
C LEU A 187 -8.63 -32.87 -18.68
N ASP A 188 -7.46 -32.72 -19.28
CA ASP A 188 -6.59 -33.85 -19.48
C ASP A 188 -6.43 -34.54 -18.13
N SER A 189 -6.59 -35.86 -18.13
CA SER A 189 -6.46 -36.64 -16.92
C SER A 189 -5.12 -36.29 -16.29
N LEU A 190 -5.14 -35.92 -15.01
CA LEU A 190 -3.92 -35.72 -14.23
C LEU A 190 -2.94 -36.85 -14.57
N PRO A 191 -1.66 -36.52 -14.86
CA PRO A 191 -0.68 -37.53 -15.22
C PRO A 191 -0.70 -38.64 -14.17
N GLY A 192 -0.68 -39.89 -14.63
CA GLY A 192 -0.68 -41.03 -13.73
C GLY A 192 0.53 -40.99 -12.80
N LYS A 193 0.39 -41.60 -11.63
CA LYS A 193 1.44 -41.62 -10.60
C LYS A 193 1.97 -43.03 -10.42
N PHE A 194 3.27 -43.17 -10.18
CA PHE A 194 3.84 -44.43 -9.72
C PHE A 194 3.42 -44.67 -8.27
N LEU A 195 2.99 -45.90 -7.97
CA LEU A 195 2.76 -46.35 -6.60
C LEU A 195 4.10 -46.83 -6.02
N TRP A 196 4.61 -46.06 -5.07
CA TRP A 196 5.83 -46.38 -4.34
C TRP A 196 5.50 -47.16 -3.07
N THR A 197 5.55 -48.49 -3.15
CA THR A 197 5.58 -49.36 -1.97
C THR A 197 7.04 -49.60 -1.55
N ASP A 198 7.27 -50.16 -0.37
CA ASP A 198 8.62 -50.48 0.11
C ASP A 198 9.36 -51.42 -0.86
N GLU A 199 8.65 -52.37 -1.48
CA GLU A 199 9.19 -53.25 -2.51
C GLU A 199 9.53 -52.51 -3.81
N ALA A 200 8.70 -51.55 -4.21
CA ALA A 200 8.95 -50.73 -5.40
C ALA A 200 10.16 -49.79 -5.22
N ILE A 201 10.35 -49.28 -4.00
CA ILE A 201 11.52 -48.46 -3.64
C ILE A 201 12.79 -49.30 -3.68
N ALA A 202 12.75 -50.51 -3.11
CA ALA A 202 13.87 -51.45 -3.14
C ALA A 202 14.22 -51.84 -4.59
N SER A 203 13.22 -52.21 -5.39
CA SER A 203 13.38 -52.55 -6.81
C SER A 203 13.94 -51.39 -7.63
N TYR A 204 13.51 -50.15 -7.37
CA TYR A 204 14.03 -48.97 -8.06
C TYR A 204 15.48 -48.69 -7.72
N THR A 205 15.85 -48.84 -6.45
CA THR A 205 17.23 -48.67 -6.00
C THR A 205 18.15 -49.69 -6.67
N GLU A 206 17.71 -50.95 -6.76
CA GLU A 206 18.44 -52.01 -7.45
C GLU A 206 18.55 -51.75 -8.96
N ASN A 207 17.44 -51.39 -9.62
CA ASN A 207 17.41 -51.10 -11.05
C ASN A 207 18.28 -49.88 -11.41
N MET A 208 18.30 -48.82 -10.60
CA MET A 208 19.20 -47.68 -10.77
C MET A 208 20.69 -48.09 -10.72
N GLN A 209 21.02 -49.13 -9.95
CA GLN A 209 22.38 -49.65 -9.85
C GLN A 209 22.72 -50.72 -10.91
N SER A 210 21.75 -51.14 -11.71
CA SER A 210 21.96 -52.11 -12.78
C SER A 210 22.89 -51.56 -13.87
N GLN A 211 23.59 -52.46 -14.57
CA GLN A 211 24.49 -52.07 -15.65
C GLN A 211 23.77 -51.31 -16.76
N MET A 212 22.53 -51.69 -17.06
CA MET A 212 21.71 -51.03 -18.08
C MET A 212 21.48 -49.54 -17.80
N PHE A 213 21.15 -49.17 -16.56
CA PHE A 213 20.94 -47.77 -16.20
C PHE A 213 22.25 -47.00 -16.02
N LYS A 214 23.31 -47.66 -15.54
CA LYS A 214 24.66 -47.10 -15.53
C LYS A 214 25.12 -46.73 -16.95
N ASP A 215 24.88 -47.58 -17.93
CA ASP A 215 25.21 -47.32 -19.34
C ASP A 215 24.35 -46.17 -19.91
N LYS A 216 23.06 -46.09 -19.55
CA LYS A 216 22.20 -44.95 -19.91
C LYS A 216 22.72 -43.63 -19.35
N PHE A 217 23.17 -43.60 -18.09
CA PHE A 217 23.78 -42.41 -17.48
C PHE A 217 25.13 -42.07 -18.10
N ALA A 218 25.97 -43.06 -18.40
CA ALA A 218 27.24 -42.84 -19.10
C ALA A 218 27.02 -42.22 -20.48
N ASN A 219 26.04 -42.73 -21.24
CA ASN A 219 25.65 -42.18 -22.54
C ASN A 219 25.06 -40.77 -22.42
N PHE A 220 24.28 -40.49 -21.37
CA PHE A 220 23.78 -39.15 -21.08
C PHE A 220 24.92 -38.16 -20.80
N ILE A 221 25.90 -38.54 -19.98
CA ILE A 221 27.07 -37.70 -19.66
C ILE A 221 27.94 -37.46 -20.90
N ALA A 222 28.08 -38.46 -21.77
CA ALA A 222 28.87 -38.35 -22.99
C ALA A 222 28.19 -37.55 -24.12
N LYS A 223 26.88 -37.29 -24.00
CA LYS A 223 26.10 -36.58 -25.03
C LYS A 223 26.25 -35.07 -24.88
N SER A 224 26.54 -34.36 -25.96
CA SER A 224 26.47 -32.90 -25.99
C SER A 224 25.03 -32.43 -26.18
N PHE A 225 24.58 -31.51 -25.35
CA PHE A 225 23.26 -30.89 -25.44
C PHE A 225 23.38 -29.43 -25.87
N ASN A 226 22.39 -28.94 -26.60
CA ASN A 226 22.39 -27.58 -27.16
C ASN A 226 21.65 -26.57 -26.27
N ASP A 227 20.84 -27.03 -25.32
CA ASP A 227 19.97 -26.22 -24.46
C ASP A 227 19.67 -26.97 -23.13
N SER A 228 19.20 -26.23 -22.12
CA SER A 228 18.95 -26.79 -20.77
C SER A 228 17.70 -27.67 -20.68
N ASP A 229 16.71 -27.44 -21.55
CA ASP A 229 15.44 -28.18 -21.50
C ASP A 229 15.65 -29.60 -22.03
N SER A 230 16.42 -29.76 -23.09
CA SER A 230 16.79 -31.07 -23.65
C SER A 230 17.65 -31.92 -22.69
N ILE A 231 18.48 -31.28 -21.86
CA ILE A 231 19.20 -31.96 -20.75
C ILE A 231 18.19 -32.53 -19.76
N THR A 232 17.26 -31.69 -19.32
CA THR A 232 16.27 -32.03 -18.29
C THR A 232 15.32 -33.12 -18.76
N GLU A 233 14.81 -33.03 -20.00
CA GLU A 233 13.98 -34.07 -20.62
C GLU A 233 14.71 -35.40 -20.75
N SER A 234 15.96 -35.38 -21.23
CA SER A 234 16.75 -36.60 -21.40
C SER A 234 17.10 -37.25 -20.07
N PHE A 235 17.35 -36.46 -19.02
CA PHE A 235 17.61 -36.96 -17.68
C PHE A 235 16.34 -37.56 -17.04
N ASN A 236 15.22 -36.82 -17.10
CA ASN A 236 13.94 -37.28 -16.57
C ASN A 236 13.45 -38.56 -17.26
N SER A 237 13.68 -38.71 -18.56
CA SER A 237 13.36 -39.93 -19.31
C SER A 237 14.07 -41.17 -18.74
N ILE A 238 15.34 -41.04 -18.34
CA ILE A 238 16.09 -42.15 -17.72
C ILE A 238 15.48 -42.53 -16.36
N LEU A 239 15.11 -41.53 -15.56
CA LEU A 239 14.48 -41.75 -14.25
C LEU A 239 13.08 -42.37 -14.39
N GLU A 240 12.29 -41.90 -15.35
CA GLU A 240 10.97 -42.45 -15.66
C GLU A 240 11.06 -43.89 -16.17
N ASP A 241 12.02 -44.21 -17.03
CA ASP A 241 12.25 -45.57 -17.51
C ASP A 241 12.54 -46.52 -16.35
N CYS A 242 13.35 -46.08 -15.38
CA CYS A 242 13.62 -46.85 -14.18
C CYS A 242 12.35 -47.00 -13.33
N ALA A 243 11.56 -45.94 -13.20
CA ALA A 243 10.32 -45.96 -12.43
C ALA A 243 9.28 -46.89 -13.07
N LYS A 244 9.17 -46.92 -14.40
CA LYS A 244 8.30 -47.84 -15.15
C LYS A 244 8.67 -49.30 -14.96
N GLN A 245 9.95 -49.60 -14.75
CA GLN A 245 10.42 -50.96 -14.50
C GLN A 245 10.27 -51.40 -13.04
N SER A 246 10.13 -50.44 -12.12
CA SER A 246 10.23 -50.72 -10.68
C SER A 246 8.91 -50.52 -9.94
N ALA A 247 8.05 -49.62 -10.42
CA ALA A 247 6.82 -49.22 -9.74
C ALA A 247 5.60 -49.34 -10.65
N LYS A 248 4.47 -49.72 -10.05
CA LYS A 248 3.21 -49.81 -10.78
C LYS A 248 2.67 -48.42 -11.10
N PHE A 249 2.45 -48.14 -12.37
CA PHE A 249 1.81 -46.89 -12.80
C PHE A 249 0.30 -46.93 -12.54
N ILE A 250 -0.23 -45.94 -11.83
CA ILE A 250 -1.65 -45.81 -11.49
C ILE A 250 -2.23 -44.57 -12.16
N ASN A 251 -3.20 -44.80 -13.04
CA ASN A 251 -4.09 -43.76 -13.55
C ASN A 251 -5.14 -43.43 -12.47
N LYS A 252 -5.25 -42.18 -12.04
CA LYS A 252 -6.33 -41.78 -11.11
C LYS A 252 -7.69 -41.99 -11.77
N LYS A 253 -8.56 -42.78 -11.13
CA LYS A 253 -9.99 -42.81 -11.48
C LYS A 253 -10.63 -41.45 -11.11
N PRO A 254 -11.57 -40.93 -11.91
CA PRO A 254 -12.25 -39.68 -11.59
C PRO A 254 -12.99 -39.81 -10.25
N ILE A 255 -12.85 -38.80 -9.40
CA ILE A 255 -13.52 -38.71 -8.10
C ILE A 255 -15.04 -38.71 -8.35
N GLN A 256 -15.77 -39.71 -7.81
CA GLN A 256 -17.23 -39.69 -7.84
C GLN A 256 -17.72 -38.46 -7.06
N LYS A 257 -18.45 -37.57 -7.72
CA LYS A 257 -19.01 -36.35 -7.11
C LYS A 257 -19.88 -36.72 -5.90
N LEU A 258 -19.53 -36.20 -4.71
CA LEU A 258 -20.40 -36.20 -3.54
C LEU A 258 -21.74 -35.51 -3.89
N ARG A 259 -22.86 -36.21 -3.68
CA ARG A 259 -24.20 -35.67 -3.90
C ARG A 259 -24.40 -34.41 -3.05
N LYS A 260 -24.63 -33.26 -3.69
CA LYS A 260 -24.97 -32.01 -3.01
C LYS A 260 -26.28 -32.20 -2.22
N SER A 261 -26.19 -32.12 -0.90
CA SER A 261 -27.35 -32.01 -0.02
C SER A 261 -28.04 -30.67 -0.25
N THR A 262 -29.32 -30.71 -0.61
CA THR A 262 -30.22 -29.57 -0.68
C THR A 262 -30.52 -29.04 0.72
N ARG A 263 -29.67 -28.14 1.24
CA ARG A 263 -29.94 -27.47 2.53
C ARG A 263 -31.07 -26.44 2.36
N LYS A 264 -32.18 -26.66 3.08
CA LYS A 264 -33.26 -25.67 3.28
C LYS A 264 -32.73 -24.47 4.11
N PRO A 265 -33.36 -23.28 4.01
CA PRO A 265 -33.01 -22.13 4.84
C PRO A 265 -33.18 -22.46 6.32
N TRP A 266 -32.26 -21.99 7.16
CA TRP A 266 -32.29 -22.19 8.61
C TRP A 266 -33.56 -21.57 9.20
N SER A 267 -34.39 -22.36 9.90
CA SER A 267 -35.51 -21.81 10.66
C SER A 267 -35.01 -21.15 11.95
N GLU A 268 -35.74 -20.15 12.44
CA GLU A 268 -35.45 -19.38 13.67
C GLU A 268 -35.38 -20.27 14.94
N HIS A 269 -35.83 -21.51 14.85
CA HIS A 269 -35.80 -22.48 15.94
C HIS A 269 -34.55 -23.38 15.94
N THR A 270 -33.67 -23.25 14.95
CA THR A 270 -32.44 -24.04 14.89
C THR A 270 -31.49 -23.64 16.01
N LEU A 271 -30.78 -24.63 16.56
CA LEU A 271 -29.76 -24.42 17.59
C LEU A 271 -28.71 -23.40 17.12
N VAL A 272 -28.37 -23.41 15.83
CA VAL A 272 -27.43 -22.46 15.21
C VAL A 272 -27.96 -21.02 15.25
N SER A 273 -29.24 -20.80 14.95
CA SER A 273 -29.86 -19.47 15.02
C SER A 273 -29.96 -18.97 16.48
N LYS A 274 -30.28 -19.87 17.42
CA LYS A 274 -30.27 -19.57 18.86
C LYS A 274 -28.86 -19.23 19.37
N ILE A 275 -27.83 -19.94 18.90
CA ILE A 275 -26.43 -19.65 19.22
C ILE A 275 -26.04 -18.29 18.63
N PHE A 276 -26.38 -18.00 17.37
CA PHE A 276 -26.10 -16.72 16.73
C PHE A 276 -26.70 -15.54 17.51
N LEU A 277 -27.99 -15.59 17.84
CA LEU A 277 -28.67 -14.56 18.63
C LEU A 277 -28.11 -14.43 20.06
N ALA A 278 -27.71 -15.55 20.68
CA ALA A 278 -27.06 -15.54 21.99
C ALA A 278 -25.65 -14.94 21.94
N THR A 279 -24.92 -15.14 20.83
CA THR A 279 -23.59 -14.55 20.61
C THR A 279 -23.65 -13.08 20.23
N GLU A 280 -24.66 -12.62 19.49
CA GLU A 280 -24.82 -11.22 19.08
C GLU A 280 -24.91 -10.27 20.29
N LYS A 281 -25.69 -10.64 21.31
CA LYS A 281 -25.82 -9.86 22.56
C LYS A 281 -24.53 -9.81 23.38
N ASN A 282 -23.64 -10.79 23.21
CA ASN A 282 -22.38 -10.91 23.95
C ASN A 282 -21.15 -10.55 23.12
N ASN A 283 -21.32 -10.20 21.83
CA ASN A 283 -20.22 -9.89 20.93
C ASN A 283 -19.60 -8.52 21.27
N PRO A 284 -18.27 -8.44 21.52
CA PRO A 284 -17.58 -7.18 21.80
C PRO A 284 -17.76 -6.10 20.72
N TRP A 285 -17.84 -6.48 19.45
CA TRP A 285 -18.06 -5.58 18.33
C TRP A 285 -19.46 -4.95 18.39
N THR A 286 -20.49 -5.76 18.63
CA THR A 286 -21.88 -5.28 18.78
C THR A 286 -22.02 -4.33 19.97
N LYS A 287 -21.38 -4.64 21.10
CA LYS A 287 -21.32 -3.75 22.27
C LYS A 287 -20.66 -2.42 21.94
N LYS A 288 -19.55 -2.43 21.19
CA LYS A 288 -18.86 -1.21 20.74
C LYS A 288 -19.73 -0.38 19.79
N LEU A 289 -20.42 -1.03 18.85
CA LEU A 289 -21.33 -0.35 17.93
C LEU A 289 -22.49 0.34 18.68
N TYR A 290 -23.11 -0.36 19.64
CA TYR A 290 -24.16 0.25 20.47
C TYR A 290 -23.64 1.39 21.33
N SER A 291 -22.42 1.29 21.87
CA SER A 291 -21.79 2.40 22.58
C SER A 291 -21.60 3.62 21.68
N ILE A 292 -21.18 3.43 20.42
CA ILE A 292 -21.03 4.53 19.46
C ILE A 292 -22.39 5.16 19.16
N LEU A 293 -23.42 4.35 18.88
CA LEU A 293 -24.77 4.85 18.61
C LEU A 293 -25.33 5.62 19.82
N ASN A 294 -25.11 5.13 21.04
CA ASN A 294 -25.50 5.82 22.27
C ASN A 294 -24.81 7.18 22.40
N ASN A 295 -23.51 7.25 22.17
CA ASN A 295 -22.74 8.50 22.24
C ASN A 295 -23.16 9.52 21.16
N LEU A 296 -23.67 9.02 20.03
CA LEU A 296 -24.25 9.84 18.96
C LEU A 296 -25.72 10.21 19.22
N GLY A 297 -26.33 9.76 20.33
CA GLY A 297 -27.73 10.02 20.65
C GLY A 297 -28.75 9.12 19.92
N PHE A 298 -28.29 8.05 19.28
CA PHE A 298 -29.11 7.06 18.57
C PHE A 298 -29.32 5.79 19.40
N SER A 299 -29.54 5.95 20.71
CA SER A 299 -29.71 4.81 21.63
C SER A 299 -30.92 3.93 21.29
N ASN A 300 -31.94 4.53 20.68
CA ASN A 300 -33.13 3.84 20.18
C ASN A 300 -32.86 2.89 19.01
N LEU A 301 -31.71 3.01 18.33
CA LEU A 301 -31.29 2.11 17.26
C LEU A 301 -30.52 0.89 17.79
N ALA A 302 -30.08 0.93 19.06
CA ALA A 302 -29.41 -0.20 19.69
C ALA A 302 -30.44 -1.27 20.10
N GLY A 303 -30.49 -2.37 19.34
CA GLY A 303 -31.28 -3.57 19.69
C GLY A 303 -32.74 -3.59 19.24
N GLY A 304 -33.16 -2.66 18.38
CA GLY A 304 -34.49 -2.72 17.73
C GLY A 304 -34.48 -3.42 16.37
N ASN A 305 -35.64 -3.88 15.90
CA ASN A 305 -35.85 -4.45 14.54
C ASN A 305 -35.77 -3.38 13.42
N PHE A 306 -34.99 -2.32 13.61
CA PHE A 306 -34.90 -1.20 12.69
C PHE A 306 -33.73 -1.38 11.72
N SER A 307 -33.94 -0.99 10.46
CA SER A 307 -32.87 -0.96 9.48
C SER A 307 -31.99 0.28 9.71
N ILE A 308 -30.76 0.07 10.23
CA ILE A 308 -29.76 1.13 10.44
C ILE A 308 -29.53 1.98 9.18
N LYS A 309 -29.69 1.40 7.99
CA LYS A 309 -29.51 2.07 6.69
C LYS A 309 -30.30 3.38 6.58
N GLN A 310 -31.52 3.44 7.15
CA GLN A 310 -32.38 4.63 7.08
C GLN A 310 -31.81 5.81 7.89
N TYR A 311 -30.98 5.55 8.89
CA TYR A 311 -30.44 6.55 9.80
C TYR A 311 -29.00 6.97 9.47
N LEU A 312 -28.36 6.34 8.47
CA LEU A 312 -26.98 6.63 8.08
C LEU A 312 -26.71 8.12 7.78
N PRO A 313 -27.59 8.87 7.07
CA PRO A 313 -27.37 10.30 6.85
C PRO A 313 -27.33 11.10 8.15
N SER A 314 -28.26 10.84 9.08
CA SER A 314 -28.32 11.51 10.38
C SER A 314 -27.16 11.13 11.29
N ILE A 315 -26.74 9.86 11.27
CA ILE A 315 -25.55 9.38 11.97
C ILE A 315 -24.30 10.09 11.43
N LYS A 316 -24.14 10.15 10.10
CA LYS A 316 -23.01 10.83 9.45
C LYS A 316 -22.95 12.31 9.84
N GLN A 317 -24.10 13.01 9.77
CA GLN A 317 -24.15 14.42 10.16
C GLN A 317 -23.78 14.62 11.63
N ARG A 318 -24.31 13.78 12.53
CA ARG A 318 -24.01 13.88 13.96
C ARG A 318 -22.52 13.67 14.28
N VAL A 319 -21.87 12.74 13.57
CA VAL A 319 -20.42 12.53 13.68
C VAL A 319 -19.66 13.78 13.26
N ILE A 320 -20.04 14.40 12.14
CA ILE A 320 -19.43 15.66 11.67
C ILE A 320 -19.61 16.75 12.73
N ASP A 321 -20.84 16.95 13.22
CA ASP A 321 -21.14 17.99 14.20
C ASP A 321 -20.33 17.83 15.50
N GLN A 322 -20.26 16.60 16.05
CA GLN A 322 -19.48 16.32 17.26
C GLN A 322 -17.97 16.54 17.04
N CYS A 323 -17.44 16.09 15.90
CA CYS A 323 -16.03 16.28 15.56
C CYS A 323 -15.69 17.78 15.41
N THR A 324 -16.53 18.55 14.73
CA THR A 324 -16.34 20.00 14.56
C THR A 324 -16.43 20.73 15.90
N GLN A 325 -17.37 20.35 16.77
CA GLN A 325 -17.52 20.94 18.11
C GLN A 325 -16.31 20.64 19.00
N ASP A 326 -15.85 19.39 19.04
CA ASP A 326 -14.67 18.97 19.80
C ASP A 326 -13.40 19.64 19.29
N GLN A 327 -13.21 19.71 17.97
CA GLN A 327 -12.08 20.41 17.35
C GLN A 327 -12.07 21.90 17.71
N SER A 328 -13.19 22.61 17.54
CA SER A 328 -13.30 24.03 17.88
C SER A 328 -13.03 24.26 19.38
N SER A 329 -13.60 23.42 20.25
CA SER A 329 -13.33 23.49 21.69
C SER A 329 -11.85 23.34 22.01
N LYS A 330 -11.18 22.35 21.43
CA LYS A 330 -9.74 22.13 21.62
C LYS A 330 -8.90 23.30 21.10
N ILE A 331 -9.25 23.87 19.96
CA ILE A 331 -8.52 24.99 19.36
C ILE A 331 -8.66 26.25 20.20
N TYR A 332 -9.88 26.66 20.57
CA TYR A 332 -10.11 27.92 21.28
C TYR A 332 -9.74 27.88 22.76
N ASN A 333 -9.73 26.71 23.39
CA ASN A 333 -9.24 26.53 24.76
C ASN A 333 -7.71 26.31 24.83
N SER A 334 -7.04 26.18 23.70
CA SER A 334 -5.60 25.96 23.64
C SER A 334 -4.83 27.28 23.84
N SER A 335 -3.79 27.23 24.67
CA SER A 335 -2.77 28.29 24.75
C SER A 335 -1.81 28.29 23.55
N LYS A 336 -1.85 27.23 22.71
CA LYS A 336 -1.11 27.06 21.46
C LYS A 336 -1.96 27.50 20.26
N GLN A 337 -1.34 27.73 19.10
CA GLN A 337 -2.03 28.00 17.82
C GLN A 337 -2.79 29.34 17.80
N LYS A 338 -2.40 30.32 18.63
CA LYS A 338 -3.02 31.66 18.67
C LYS A 338 -3.02 32.35 17.30
N PHE A 339 -1.96 32.17 16.51
CA PHE A 339 -1.91 32.71 15.15
C PHE A 339 -2.98 32.06 14.26
N TYR A 340 -3.05 30.72 14.28
CA TYR A 340 -4.02 29.93 13.50
C TYR A 340 -5.48 30.21 13.88
N GLN A 341 -5.78 30.40 15.17
CA GLN A 341 -7.11 30.77 15.67
C GLN A 341 -7.68 32.02 14.97
N GLN A 342 -6.83 32.95 14.52
CA GLN A 342 -7.26 34.20 13.89
C GLN A 342 -7.80 34.03 12.47
N PHE A 343 -7.64 32.86 11.88
CA PHE A 343 -8.07 32.58 10.49
C PHE A 343 -8.52 31.13 10.29
N HIS A 344 -8.74 30.38 11.37
CA HIS A 344 -9.27 29.03 11.31
C HIS A 344 -10.69 29.03 10.76
N ASN A 345 -10.97 28.14 9.81
CA ASN A 345 -12.31 27.86 9.31
C ASN A 345 -12.63 26.39 9.63
N SER A 346 -13.49 26.15 10.63
CA SER A 346 -13.83 24.81 11.12
C SER A 346 -14.57 23.94 10.11
N ASN A 347 -15.14 24.55 9.06
CA ASN A 347 -16.05 23.89 8.14
C ASN A 347 -15.39 23.50 6.82
N GLN A 348 -14.11 23.83 6.64
CA GLN A 348 -13.42 23.61 5.37
C GLN A 348 -11.99 23.12 5.61
N ARG A 349 -11.65 22.07 4.85
CA ARG A 349 -10.26 21.67 4.67
C ARG A 349 -9.50 22.85 4.05
N SER A 350 -8.26 23.01 4.47
CA SER A 350 -7.47 24.16 4.05
C SER A 350 -6.85 23.93 2.69
N SER A 351 -7.19 24.78 1.72
CA SER A 351 -6.80 24.70 0.31
C SER A 351 -5.33 24.37 0.06
N TYR A 352 -4.40 24.90 0.87
CA TYR A 352 -2.97 24.64 0.68
C TYR A 352 -2.58 23.15 0.78
N VAL A 353 -3.40 22.33 1.46
CA VAL A 353 -3.17 20.89 1.58
C VAL A 353 -3.35 20.21 0.25
N ASP A 354 -4.30 20.69 -0.54
CA ASP A 354 -4.71 20.08 -1.80
C ASP A 354 -3.99 20.78 -2.98
N VAL A 355 -3.96 22.12 -2.97
CA VAL A 355 -3.42 22.99 -4.02
C VAL A 355 -1.90 22.88 -4.21
N LEU A 356 -1.13 22.73 -3.14
CA LEU A 356 0.32 22.70 -3.24
C LEU A 356 0.83 21.26 -3.40
N SER A 357 1.34 20.88 -4.56
CA SER A 357 1.92 19.55 -4.80
C SER A 357 3.32 19.36 -4.20
N ASN A 358 4.08 20.45 -3.99
CA ASN A 358 5.42 20.38 -3.43
C ASN A 358 5.41 20.20 -1.89
N LYS A 359 6.11 19.18 -1.40
CA LYS A 359 6.20 18.84 0.03
C LYS A 359 6.80 19.96 0.89
N LEU A 360 7.83 20.66 0.41
CA LEU A 360 8.46 21.76 1.14
C LEU A 360 7.51 22.96 1.27
N GLU A 361 6.75 23.24 0.22
CA GLU A 361 5.74 24.29 0.21
C GLU A 361 4.62 24.00 1.22
N ARG A 362 4.02 22.80 1.16
CA ARG A 362 3.01 22.34 2.14
C ARG A 362 3.55 22.35 3.57
N SER A 363 4.75 21.81 3.77
CA SER A 363 5.37 21.73 5.09
C SER A 363 5.57 23.11 5.70
N SER A 364 5.98 24.10 4.92
CA SER A 364 6.25 25.45 5.41
C SER A 364 4.98 26.13 5.93
N LEU A 365 3.87 26.04 5.21
CA LEU A 365 2.56 26.54 5.68
C LEU A 365 2.05 25.73 6.89
N CYS A 366 2.18 24.41 6.85
CA CYS A 366 1.76 23.52 7.94
C CYS A 366 2.48 23.84 9.25
N LYS A 367 3.79 24.11 9.20
CA LYS A 367 4.61 24.49 10.36
C LYS A 367 4.07 25.74 11.06
N ILE A 368 3.68 26.75 10.29
CA ILE A 368 3.08 27.99 10.83
C ILE A 368 1.67 27.73 11.38
N ARG A 369 0.84 26.93 10.69
CA ARG A 369 -0.56 26.69 11.10
C ARG A 369 -0.69 25.81 12.34
N LEU A 370 0.14 24.78 12.46
CA LEU A 370 0.09 23.83 13.57
C LEU A 370 1.03 24.21 14.72
N SER A 371 1.74 25.34 14.60
CA SER A 371 2.85 25.74 15.47
C SER A 371 3.83 24.57 15.65
N ALA A 372 4.23 23.96 14.53
CA ALA A 372 5.19 22.85 14.44
C ALA A 372 6.56 23.35 13.98
N HIS A 373 6.99 24.47 14.56
CA HIS A 373 8.21 25.19 14.23
C HIS A 373 9.05 25.48 15.47
N ASN A 374 10.27 25.97 15.25
CA ASN A 374 11.28 26.21 16.29
C ASN A 374 11.43 27.70 16.66
N LEU A 375 10.40 28.52 16.45
CA LEU A 375 10.33 29.91 16.94
C LEU A 375 10.39 29.95 18.47
N ALA A 376 10.88 31.04 19.05
CA ALA A 376 11.08 31.16 20.50
C ALA A 376 9.76 31.01 21.27
N ILE A 377 8.61 31.41 20.72
CA ILE A 377 7.30 31.20 21.36
C ILE A 377 7.04 29.71 21.67
N GLU A 378 7.36 28.82 20.72
CA GLU A 378 7.07 27.38 20.87
C GLU A 378 8.17 26.70 21.70
N LYS A 379 9.45 27.05 21.47
CA LYS A 379 10.56 26.55 22.28
C LYS A 379 10.41 26.94 23.75
N GLY A 380 10.10 28.20 24.02
CA GLY A 380 9.91 28.72 25.37
C GLY A 380 8.71 28.10 26.06
N ARG A 381 7.61 27.84 25.34
CA ARG A 381 6.45 27.09 25.88
C ARG A 381 6.83 25.69 26.34
N HIS A 382 7.65 24.97 25.57
CA HIS A 382 8.15 23.64 25.98
C HIS A 382 9.07 23.69 27.21
N LEU A 383 9.76 24.81 27.42
CA LEU A 383 10.60 25.06 28.58
C LEU A 383 9.86 25.73 29.75
N GLY A 384 8.57 26.06 29.59
CA GLY A 384 7.78 26.74 30.63
C GLY A 384 8.16 28.21 30.87
N LEU A 385 8.83 28.86 29.93
CA LEU A 385 9.23 30.28 30.06
C LEU A 385 8.03 31.22 30.00
N PRO A 386 8.02 32.34 30.76
CA PRO A 386 7.06 33.43 30.58
C PRO A 386 7.06 33.99 29.16
N THR A 387 5.89 34.34 28.62
CA THR A 387 5.77 34.79 27.20
C THR A 387 6.66 36.00 26.87
N ASN A 388 6.85 36.93 27.81
CA ASN A 388 7.71 38.10 27.65
C ASN A 388 9.21 37.77 27.53
N GLU A 389 9.63 36.55 27.91
CA GLU A 389 11.02 36.09 27.79
C GLU A 389 11.26 35.30 26.49
N GLN A 390 10.20 35.00 25.74
CA GLN A 390 10.25 34.21 24.49
C GLN A 390 10.60 35.09 23.28
N VAL A 391 11.67 35.87 23.40
CA VAL A 391 12.05 36.93 22.46
C VAL A 391 12.75 36.40 21.20
N CYS A 392 12.75 37.21 20.15
CA CYS A 392 13.40 36.88 18.88
C CYS A 392 14.92 37.00 18.97
N ASN A 393 15.60 35.88 18.78
CA ASN A 393 17.07 35.80 18.87
C ASN A 393 17.78 36.21 17.58
N VAL A 394 17.04 36.53 16.51
CA VAL A 394 17.65 36.94 15.23
C VAL A 394 17.61 38.45 15.01
N CYS A 395 16.61 39.16 15.51
CA CYS A 395 16.53 40.63 15.43
C CYS A 395 16.96 41.28 16.75
N LYS A 396 17.10 42.62 16.76
CA LYS A 396 17.46 43.38 17.97
C LYS A 396 16.26 44.10 18.61
N SER A 397 15.03 43.76 18.24
CA SER A 397 13.83 44.47 18.72
C SER A 397 13.45 44.14 20.16
N GLY A 398 13.88 42.99 20.69
CA GLY A 398 13.44 42.50 22.01
C GLY A 398 11.97 42.06 22.05
N GLU A 399 11.32 41.93 20.89
CA GLU A 399 9.94 41.46 20.81
C GLU A 399 9.83 39.92 20.90
N VAL A 400 8.66 39.43 21.33
CA VAL A 400 8.32 38.01 21.36
C VAL A 400 8.37 37.41 19.95
N GLU A 401 9.04 36.27 19.79
CA GLU A 401 9.13 35.58 18.49
C GLU A 401 7.96 34.62 18.27
N ASP A 402 6.79 35.19 18.00
CA ASP A 402 5.63 34.46 17.52
C ASP A 402 5.54 34.46 15.98
N GLU A 403 4.56 33.74 15.43
CA GLU A 403 4.35 33.66 13.98
C GLU A 403 4.04 35.04 13.36
N SER A 404 3.39 35.94 14.12
CA SER A 404 3.10 37.30 13.69
C SER A 404 4.37 38.14 13.57
N HIS A 405 5.22 38.16 14.60
CA HIS A 405 6.51 38.84 14.55
C HIS A 405 7.38 38.27 13.42
N PHE A 406 7.50 36.94 13.34
CA PHE A 406 8.29 36.26 12.33
C PHE A 406 7.88 36.61 10.89
N LEU A 407 6.57 36.55 10.58
CA LEU A 407 6.07 36.76 9.22
C LEU A 407 5.83 38.24 8.86
N LEU A 408 5.62 39.13 9.83
CA LEU A 408 5.11 40.48 9.56
C LEU A 408 6.04 41.59 10.04
N ASN A 409 6.75 41.41 11.15
CA ASN A 409 7.38 42.53 11.86
C ASN A 409 8.91 42.47 11.89
N CYS A 410 9.49 41.28 12.04
CA CYS A 410 10.93 41.09 12.28
C CYS A 410 11.80 41.74 11.20
N GLU A 411 12.62 42.74 11.57
CA GLU A 411 13.44 43.53 10.65
C GLU A 411 14.39 42.69 9.77
N LYS A 412 14.84 41.53 10.28
CA LYS A 412 15.74 40.62 9.55
C LYS A 412 15.11 39.99 8.32
N PHE A 413 13.78 39.90 8.28
CA PHE A 413 13.05 39.37 7.12
C PHE A 413 12.43 40.47 6.25
N SER A 414 12.83 41.74 6.43
CA SER A 414 12.28 42.89 5.69
C SER A 414 12.42 42.75 4.18
N ASN A 415 13.59 42.39 3.67
CA ASN A 415 13.82 42.16 2.24
C ASN A 415 12.97 41.01 1.67
N TYR A 416 12.85 39.91 2.41
CA TYR A 416 11.97 38.79 2.01
C TYR A 416 10.50 39.21 1.99
N ARG A 417 10.05 40.02 2.95
CA ARG A 417 8.69 40.58 2.99
C ARG A 417 8.43 41.50 1.82
N ILE A 418 9.35 42.43 1.51
CA ILE A 418 9.20 43.35 0.38
C ILE A 418 9.07 42.57 -0.92
N ASN A 419 9.97 41.61 -1.18
CA ASN A 419 9.92 40.76 -2.35
C ASN A 419 8.60 39.98 -2.44
N PHE A 420 8.17 39.37 -1.33
CA PHE A 420 6.88 38.68 -1.23
C PHE A 420 5.70 39.59 -1.59
N LYS A 421 5.63 40.79 -1.01
CA LYS A 421 4.57 41.77 -1.29
C LYS A 421 4.53 42.15 -2.76
N THR A 422 5.68 42.47 -3.36
CA THR A 422 5.79 42.83 -4.77
C THR A 422 5.25 41.72 -5.68
N ILE A 423 5.62 40.46 -5.42
CA ILE A 423 5.16 39.33 -6.24
C ILE A 423 3.65 39.11 -6.06
N ILE A 424 3.14 39.16 -4.83
CA ILE A 424 1.71 38.94 -4.58
C ILE A 424 0.84 40.03 -5.24
N LEU A 425 1.24 41.29 -5.17
CA LEU A 425 0.49 42.38 -5.80
C LEU A 425 0.39 42.23 -7.32
N ASN A 426 1.41 41.63 -7.97
CA ASN A 426 1.37 41.31 -9.40
C ASN A 426 0.45 40.13 -9.75
N ILE A 427 0.09 39.29 -8.76
CA ILE A 427 -0.78 38.12 -8.94
C ILE A 427 -2.24 38.47 -8.66
N LEU A 428 -2.49 39.42 -7.75
CA LEU A 428 -3.83 39.82 -7.36
C LEU A 428 -4.47 40.72 -8.46
N PRO A 429 -5.80 40.68 -8.61
CA PRO A 429 -6.51 41.60 -9.51
C PRO A 429 -6.20 43.07 -9.14
N THR A 430 -6.13 43.96 -10.12
CA THR A 430 -5.82 45.40 -9.97
C THR A 430 -6.75 46.16 -9.01
N SER A 431 -7.90 45.58 -8.65
CA SER A 431 -8.81 46.11 -7.63
C SER A 431 -8.35 45.86 -6.18
N CYS A 432 -7.30 45.06 -5.95
CA CYS A 432 -6.78 44.75 -4.64
C CYS A 432 -5.66 45.74 -4.26
N SER A 433 -5.92 46.63 -3.32
CA SER A 433 -4.93 47.62 -2.86
C SER A 433 -3.89 47.01 -1.89
N GLU A 434 -2.73 47.65 -1.75
CA GLU A 434 -1.70 47.24 -0.78
C GLU A 434 -2.22 47.19 0.68
N SER A 435 -3.22 48.04 0.99
CA SER A 435 -3.89 48.06 2.30
C SER A 435 -4.74 46.79 2.58
N GLN A 436 -5.09 46.03 1.55
CA GLN A 436 -5.89 44.80 1.63
C GLN A 436 -5.03 43.53 1.65
N LEU A 437 -3.70 43.65 1.48
CA LEU A 437 -2.78 42.52 1.51
C LEU A 437 -2.63 42.00 2.95
N ASN A 438 -3.37 40.93 3.25
CA ASN A 438 -3.37 40.30 4.56
C ASN A 438 -2.73 38.90 4.47
N MET A 439 -1.66 38.67 5.23
CA MET A 439 -0.97 37.37 5.29
C MET A 439 -1.92 36.21 5.61
N LYS A 440 -2.97 36.45 6.41
CA LYS A 440 -4.01 35.46 6.70
C LYS A 440 -4.78 35.05 5.45
N CYS A 441 -5.12 36.01 4.59
CA CYS A 441 -5.75 35.74 3.30
C CYS A 441 -4.82 34.99 2.36
N CYS A 442 -3.52 35.31 2.37
CA CYS A 442 -2.52 34.59 1.58
C CYS A 442 -2.37 33.12 2.03
N ILE A 443 -2.33 32.87 3.35
CA ILE A 443 -2.23 31.52 3.94
C ILE A 443 -3.49 30.67 3.71
N ASN A 444 -4.67 31.29 3.63
CA ASN A 444 -5.95 30.62 3.36
C ASN A 444 -6.43 30.75 1.91
N SER A 445 -5.58 31.24 1.00
CA SER A 445 -5.95 31.47 -0.40
C SER A 445 -6.28 30.16 -1.11
N ASN A 446 -7.28 30.15 -1.98
CA ASN A 446 -7.54 29.02 -2.89
C ASN A 446 -6.70 29.08 -4.18
N SER A 447 -5.97 30.18 -4.40
CA SER A 447 -5.13 30.37 -5.59
C SER A 447 -3.76 29.72 -5.42
N LEU A 448 -3.43 28.78 -6.32
CA LEU A 448 -2.12 28.12 -6.41
C LEU A 448 -0.96 29.11 -6.46
N LYS A 449 -1.09 30.17 -7.27
CA LYS A 449 -0.03 31.18 -7.42
C LYS A 449 0.24 31.90 -6.11
N VAL A 450 -0.82 32.32 -5.41
CA VAL A 450 -0.70 33.00 -4.11
C VAL A 450 -0.09 32.06 -3.08
N LEU A 451 -0.56 30.81 -3.00
CA LEU A 451 -0.07 29.84 -2.03
C LEU A 451 1.41 29.50 -2.26
N LYS A 452 1.85 29.30 -3.50
CA LYS A 452 3.27 29.02 -3.84
C LYS A 452 4.19 30.15 -3.39
N VAL A 453 3.79 31.40 -3.65
CA VAL A 453 4.57 32.57 -3.26
C VAL A 453 4.60 32.71 -1.74
N THR A 454 3.46 32.46 -1.07
CA THR A 454 3.35 32.48 0.40
C THR A 454 4.22 31.40 1.04
N SER A 455 4.13 30.16 0.57
CA SER A 455 4.93 29.04 1.08
C SER A 455 6.42 29.24 0.83
N SER A 456 6.80 29.76 -0.34
CA SER A 456 8.20 30.08 -0.66
C SER A 456 8.75 31.17 0.26
N TYR A 457 7.97 32.23 0.53
CA TYR A 457 8.33 33.28 1.49
C TYR A 457 8.57 32.70 2.89
N ILE A 458 7.62 31.91 3.39
CA ILE A 458 7.73 31.26 4.72
C ILE A 458 8.95 30.35 4.77
N HIS A 459 9.15 29.51 3.75
CA HIS A 459 10.26 28.58 3.67
C HIS A 459 11.61 29.30 3.73
N LYS A 460 11.79 30.33 2.89
CA LYS A 460 13.03 31.13 2.85
C LYS A 460 13.31 31.79 4.19
N CYS A 461 12.29 32.34 4.85
CA CYS A 461 12.46 32.93 6.18
C CYS A 461 12.86 31.87 7.21
N LEU A 462 12.28 30.66 7.17
CA LEU A 462 12.61 29.58 8.10
C LEU A 462 14.05 29.09 7.92
N VAL A 463 14.50 28.94 6.68
CA VAL A 463 15.88 28.55 6.35
C VAL A 463 16.85 29.62 6.82
N TYR A 464 16.64 30.88 6.40
CA TYR A 464 17.51 31.99 6.77
C TYR A 464 17.61 32.21 8.28
N ARG A 465 16.50 32.04 9.00
CA ARG A 465 16.49 32.09 10.47
C ARG A 465 17.42 31.04 11.07
N ASN A 466 17.36 29.80 10.57
CA ASN A 466 18.19 28.71 11.09
C ASN A 466 19.67 28.94 10.77
N GLU A 467 20.00 29.50 9.62
CA GLU A 467 21.37 29.89 9.25
C GLU A 467 21.93 30.95 10.21
N ILE A 468 21.15 31.98 10.53
CA ILE A 468 21.52 33.00 11.52
C ILE A 468 21.77 32.34 12.88
N LEU A 469 20.87 31.47 13.34
CA LEU A 469 21.01 30.81 14.64
C LEU A 469 22.16 29.81 14.70
N ALA A 470 22.56 29.21 13.58
CA ALA A 470 23.71 28.32 13.51
C ALA A 470 25.05 29.09 13.45
N SER A 471 25.01 30.41 13.20
CA SER A 471 26.18 31.29 13.18
C SER A 471 26.53 31.85 14.57
N PHE A 472 25.70 31.58 15.57
CA PHE A 472 25.91 31.89 16.99
C PHE A 472 26.16 30.58 17.75
#